data_AF-A0A816EDY1-F1
#
_entry.id   AF-A0A816EDY1-F1
#
_cell.length_a   1.000
_cell.length_b   1.000
_cell.length_c   1.000
_cell.angle_alpha   90.00
_cell.angle_beta   90.00
_cell.angle_gamma   90.00
#
_symmetry.space_group_name_H-M   'P 1'
#
loop_
_entity.id
_entity.type
_entity.pdbx_description
1 polymer ?
#
loop_
_entity_poly.entity_id
_entity_poly.type
_entity_poly.pdbx_seq_one_letter_code
_entity_poly.pdbx_strand_id
1 'polypeptide(L)' 'VVHAYNTGQPASIGHSPFQLMFGREPTLPVPQKQPALTLAEPNDYWFRMMRALTVYHQAARQNIKIQQQLAKARFDRN' A
#
# COMPACT_ATOMS: atom_id res chain seq x y z
N VAL A 1 -19.14 3.39 3.21
CA VAL A 1 -18.69 2.08 2.67
C VAL A 1 -17.43 2.21 1.81
N VAL A 2 -17.40 3.07 0.78
CA VAL A 2 -16.24 3.22 -0.14
C VAL A 2 -14.94 3.62 0.56
N HIS A 3 -14.99 4.55 1.52
CA HIS A 3 -13.80 4.99 2.26
C HIS A 3 -13.12 3.83 3.01
N ALA A 4 -13.90 3.02 3.74
CA ALA A 4 -13.39 1.89 4.52
C ALA A 4 -12.75 0.81 3.65
N TYR A 5 -13.23 0.62 2.42
CA TYR A 5 -12.61 -0.30 1.46
C TYR A 5 -11.28 0.24 0.93
N ASN A 6 -11.22 1.53 0.61
CA ASN A 6 -10.01 2.15 0.07
C ASN A 6 -8.90 2.33 1.11
N THR A 7 -9.24 2.44 2.40
CA THR A 7 -8.28 2.58 3.50
C THR A 7 -8.00 1.27 4.22
N GLY A 8 -8.91 0.29 4.14
CA GLY A 8 -8.73 -1.04 4.70
C GLY A 8 -7.63 -1.82 3.97
N GLN A 9 -6.86 -2.62 4.73
CA GLN A 9 -5.83 -3.49 4.19
C GLN A 9 -6.38 -4.92 4.05
N PRO A 10 -6.57 -5.43 2.82
CA PRO A 10 -6.93 -6.83 2.63
C PRO A 10 -5.77 -7.74 3.07
N ALA A 11 -6.06 -8.78 3.85
CA ALA A 11 -5.05 -9.71 4.35
C ALA A 11 -4.21 -10.39 3.25
N SER A 12 -4.78 -10.52 2.04
CA SER A 12 -4.11 -11.13 0.89
C SER A 12 -3.07 -10.22 0.23
N ILE A 13 -3.26 -8.91 0.31
CA ILE A 13 -2.45 -7.89 -0.38
C ILE A 13 -1.50 -7.22 0.62
N GLY A 14 -1.93 -7.03 1.88
CA GLY A 14 -1.19 -6.34 2.93
C GLY A 14 -1.10 -4.83 2.76
N HIS A 15 -1.68 -4.29 1.69
CA HIS A 15 -1.73 -2.86 1.37
C HIS A 15 -3.12 -2.45 0.94
N SER A 16 -3.53 -1.23 1.30
CA SER A 16 -4.84 -0.69 0.93
C SER A 16 -4.84 -0.21 -0.53
N PRO A 17 -6.01 -0.20 -1.20
CA PRO A 17 -6.13 0.38 -2.54
C PRO A 17 -5.59 1.80 -2.63
N PHE A 18 -5.76 2.61 -1.58
CA PHE A 18 -5.22 3.96 -1.51
C PHE A 18 -3.68 3.98 -1.54
N GLN A 19 -3.02 3.13 -0.76
CA GLN A 19 -1.56 3.02 -0.76
C GLN A 19 -1.02 2.58 -2.13
N LEU A 20 -1.73 1.66 -2.81
CA LEU A 20 -1.36 1.20 -4.15
C LEU A 20 -1.54 2.27 -5.23
N MET A 21 -2.45 3.22 -5.06
CA MET A 21 -2.68 4.31 -6.00
C MET A 21 -1.76 5.51 -5.75
N PHE A 22 -1.49 5.85 -4.49
CA PHE A 22 -0.85 7.10 -4.10
C PHE A 22 0.51 6.94 -3.41
N GLY A 23 0.96 5.71 -3.16
CA GLY A 23 2.27 5.44 -2.56
C GLY A 23 2.45 6.08 -1.18
N ARG A 24 1.35 6.34 -0.46
CA ARG A 24 1.36 6.95 0.88
C ARG A 24 0.15 6.52 1.69
N GLU A 25 0.23 6.70 3.00
CA GLU A 25 -0.89 6.44 3.90
C GLU A 25 -2.03 7.45 3.68
N PRO A 26 -3.31 7.01 3.78
CA PRO A 26 -4.44 7.92 3.78
C PRO A 26 -4.35 8.87 4.98
N THR A 27 -4.43 10.16 4.69
CA THR A 27 -4.47 11.22 5.69
C THR A 27 -5.92 11.48 6.06
N LEU A 28 -6.28 11.28 7.32
CA LEU A 28 -7.59 11.71 7.81
C LEU A 28 -7.58 13.24 7.95
N PRO A 29 -8.73 13.92 7.73
CA PRO A 29 -8.84 15.37 7.85
C PRO A 29 -8.67 15.89 9.30
N VAL A 30 -8.45 15.00 10.27
CA VAL A 30 -8.14 15.34 11.66
C VAL A 30 -6.62 15.56 11.77
N PRO A 31 -6.13 16.62 12.43
CA PRO A 31 -4.71 16.95 12.42
C PRO A 31 -3.88 15.96 13.24
N GLN A 32 -3.54 14.82 12.65
CA GLN A 32 -2.40 14.04 13.09
C GLN A 32 -1.19 14.72 12.46
N LYS A 33 -0.33 15.34 13.27
CA LYS A 33 0.92 15.96 12.82
C LYS A 33 1.74 14.89 12.09
N GLN A 34 1.60 14.82 10.78
CA GLN A 34 2.56 14.11 9.96
C GLN A 34 3.85 14.92 9.96
N PRO A 35 5.03 14.28 10.00
CA PRO A 35 6.25 14.99 9.68
C PRO A 35 6.04 15.61 8.31
N ALA A 36 6.11 16.95 8.24
CA ALA A 36 6.00 17.65 6.98
C ALA A 36 7.03 17.02 6.05
N LEU A 37 6.57 16.43 4.94
CA LEU A 37 7.45 16.08 3.84
C LEU A 37 8.01 17.42 3.36
N THR A 38 9.18 17.80 3.88
CA THR A 38 9.89 18.98 3.41
C THR A 38 10.33 18.67 2.00
N LEU A 39 9.52 19.11 1.04
CA LEU A 39 9.84 19.11 -0.37
C LEU A 39 10.98 20.12 -0.54
N ALA A 40 12.21 19.63 -0.49
CA ALA A 40 13.39 20.47 -0.63
C ALA A 40 13.46 21.08 -2.05
N GLU A 41 12.91 20.38 -3.05
CA GLU A 41 12.91 20.81 -4.45
C GLU A 41 11.52 20.63 -5.10
N PRO A 42 11.11 21.54 -6.02
CA PRO A 42 9.78 21.52 -6.67
C PRO A 42 9.41 20.22 -7.40
N ASN A 43 10.40 19.46 -7.88
CA ASN A 43 10.20 18.26 -8.71
C ASN A 43 10.36 16.95 -7.93
N ASP A 44 10.72 17.00 -6.65
CA ASP A 44 11.12 15.81 -5.87
C ASP A 44 9.91 14.96 -5.45
N TYR A 45 8.71 15.56 -5.41
CA TYR A 45 7.47 14.86 -5.06
C TYR A 45 7.17 13.67 -5.97
N TRP A 46 7.26 13.88 -7.29
CA TRP A 46 6.95 12.83 -8.26
C TRP A 46 7.90 11.65 -8.15
N PHE A 47 9.20 11.91 -8.04
CA PHE A 47 10.21 10.86 -7.91
C PHE A 47 10.04 10.08 -6.61
N ARG A 48 9.76 10.77 -5.50
CA ARG A 48 9.47 10.12 -4.21
C ARG A 48 8.21 9.27 -4.29
N MET A 49 7.16 9.76 -4.93
CA MET A 49 5.92 9.00 -5.12
C MET A 49 6.15 7.76 -5.98
N MET A 50 6.86 7.88 -7.10
CA MET A 50 7.19 6.74 -7.96
C MET A 50 8.04 5.70 -7.23
N ARG A 51 9.02 6.14 -6.43
CA ARG A 51 9.83 5.23 -5.60
C ARG A 51 8.97 4.52 -4.56
N ALA A 52 8.09 5.24 -3.87
CA ALA A 52 7.19 4.67 -2.88
C ALA A 52 6.23 3.66 -3.52
N LEU A 53 5.58 4.01 -4.64
CA LEU A 53 4.72 3.11 -5.41
C LEU A 53 5.43 1.81 -5.79
N THR A 54 6.68 1.92 -6.24
CA THR A 54 7.49 0.74 -6.57
C THR A 54 7.63 -0.20 -5.38
N VAL A 55 7.90 0.34 -4.19
CA VAL A 55 8.01 -0.44 -2.94
C VAL A 55 6.67 -1.09 -2.59
N TYR A 56 5.58 -0.33 -2.59
CA TYR A 56 4.23 -0.85 -2.29
C TYR A 56 3.80 -1.96 -3.26
N HIS A 57 4.04 -1.79 -4.56
CA HIS A 57 3.73 -2.80 -5.56
C HIS A 57 4.58 -4.06 -5.40
N GLN A 58 5.87 -3.91 -5.11
CA GLN A 58 6.74 -5.05 -4.86
C GLN A 58 6.28 -5.85 -3.63
N ALA A 59 5.99 -5.17 -2.53
CA ALA A 59 5.50 -5.80 -1.31
C ALA A 59 4.15 -6.50 -1.52
N ALA A 60 3.19 -5.83 -2.17
CA ALA A 60 1.90 -6.41 -2.52
C ALA A 60 2.05 -7.67 -3.39
N ARG A 61 2.94 -7.62 -4.40
CA ARG A 61 3.22 -8.77 -5.26
C ARG A 61 3.77 -9.97 -4.48
N GLN A 62 4.69 -9.74 -3.54
CA GLN A 62 5.24 -10.81 -2.71
C GLN A 62 4.16 -11.42 -1.81
N ASN A 63 3.33 -10.58 -1.17
CA ASN A 63 2.24 -11.05 -0.32
C ASN A 63 1.24 -11.90 -1.11
N ILE A 64 0.82 -11.46 -2.29
CA ILE A 64 -0.08 -12.23 -3.15
C ILE A 64 0.53 -13.59 -3.48
N LYS A 65 1.82 -13.63 -3.84
CA LYS A 65 2.52 -14.88 -4.17
C LYS A 65 2.54 -15.84 -2.97
N ILE A 66 2.87 -15.36 -1.77
CA ILE A 66 2.89 -16.16 -0.54
C ILE A 66 1.48 -16.71 -0.25
N GLN A 67 0.45 -15.87 -0.34
CA GLN A 67 -0.92 -16.26 -0.05
C GLN A 67 -1.45 -17.28 -1.06
N GLN A 68 -1.08 -17.15 -2.34
CA GLN A 68 -1.37 -18.14 -3.36
C GLN A 68 -0.70 -19.48 -3.07
N GLN A 69 0.56 -19.48 -2.64
CA GLN A 69 1.27 -20.71 -2.25
C GLN A 69 0.62 -21.38 -1.04
N LEU A 70 0.23 -20.61 -0.01
CA LEU A 70 -0.47 -21.12 1.17
C LEU A 70 -1.84 -21.70 0.80
N ALA A 71 -2.59 -21.02 -0.07
CA ALA A 71 -3.88 -21.51 -0.54
C ALA A 71 -3.75 -22.82 -1.32
N LYS A 72 -2.76 -22.91 -2.22
CA LYS A 72 -2.45 -24.14 -2.95
C LYS A 72 -2.07 -25.29 -2.01
N ALA A 73 -1.14 -25.06 -1.07
CA ALA A 73 -0.74 -26.08 -0.12
C ALA A 73 -1.88 -26.57 0.78
N ARG A 74 -2.86 -25.70 1.10
CA ARG A 74 -4.09 -26.11 1.80
C ARG A 74 -5.00 -26.95 0.91
N PHE A 75 -5.16 -26.57 -0.35
CA PHE A 75 -5.95 -27.32 -1.32
C PHE A 75 -5.36 -28.71 -1.56
N ASP A 76 -4.05 -28.81 -1.80
CA ASP A 76 -3.36 -30.09 -2.05
C ASP A 76 -3.38 -31.04 -0.84
N ARG A 77 -3.69 -30.54 0.36
CA ARG A 77 -3.81 -31.33 1.60
C ARG A 77 -5.21 -31.92 1.80
N ASN A 78 -6.24 -31.36 1.17
CA ASN A 78 -7.63 -31.82 1.24
C ASN A 78 -7.95 -32.78 0.09
#